data_AF-A0A9D2HIX5-F1
#
_entry.id   AF-A0A9D2HIX5-F1
#
_cell.length_a   1.000
_cell.length_b   1.000
_cell.length_c   1.000
_cell.angle_alpha   90.00
_cell.angle_beta   90.00
_cell.angle_gamma   90.00
#
_symmetry.space_group_name_H-M   'P 1'
#
loop_
_entity.id
_entity.type
_entity.pdbx_description
1 polymer ?
#
loop_
_entity_poly.entity_id
_entity_poly.type
_entity_poly.pdbx_seq_one_letter_code
_entity_poly.pdbx_strand_id
1 'polypeptide(L)' 'VPVTAIPRRMDYKPVRADARMEDMIDRALDQNFIPVVDDQKNFIGIIKRKDIIKYFYDKMGREERKTASAQGKRIVLAGV' A
#
# COMPACT_ATOMS: atom_id res chain seq x y z
N VAL A 1 -26.27 17.57 -19.11
CA VAL A 1 -26.36 16.11 -18.83
C VAL A 1 -25.90 15.89 -17.39
N PRO A 2 -26.69 15.25 -16.52
CA PRO A 2 -26.26 14.99 -15.14
C PRO A 2 -25.15 13.94 -15.10
N VAL A 3 -24.24 14.02 -14.12
CA VAL A 3 -23.13 13.05 -13.99
C VAL A 3 -23.63 11.61 -13.84
N THR A 4 -24.82 11.44 -13.25
CA THR A 4 -25.51 10.15 -13.09
C THR A 4 -26.02 9.56 -14.40
N ALA A 5 -26.15 10.35 -15.47
CA ALA A 5 -26.53 9.84 -16.79
C ALA A 5 -25.35 9.22 -17.56
N ILE A 6 -24.12 9.36 -17.06
CA ILE A 6 -22.94 8.71 -17.63
C ILE A 6 -22.77 7.35 -16.93
N PRO A 7 -22.85 6.22 -17.65
CA PRO A 7 -22.70 4.91 -17.05
C PRO A 7 -21.29 4.73 -16.49
N ARG A 8 -21.22 4.23 -15.25
CA ARG A 8 -19.95 3.91 -14.59
C ARG A 8 -19.40 2.61 -15.17
N ARG A 9 -18.11 2.63 -15.52
CA ARG A 9 -17.41 1.44 -16.04
C ARG A 9 -17.18 0.36 -14.95
N MET A 10 -17.03 0.79 -13.70
CA MET A 10 -16.76 -0.10 -12.56
C MET A 10 -17.07 0.61 -11.24
N ASP A 11 -17.44 -0.17 -10.22
CA ASP A 11 -17.50 0.29 -8.85
C ASP A 11 -16.26 -0.10 -8.06
N TYR A 12 -15.71 0.87 -7.34
CA TYR A 12 -14.53 0.68 -6.50
C TYR A 12 -14.95 0.18 -5.12
N LYS A 13 -14.44 -0.97 -4.70
CA LYS A 13 -14.73 -1.54 -3.38
C LYS A 13 -13.85 -0.85 -2.32
N PRO A 14 -14.43 -0.36 -1.23
CA PRO A 14 -13.67 0.29 -0.17
C PRO A 14 -12.92 -0.73 0.72
N VAL A 15 -11.98 -0.22 1.50
CA VAL A 15 -11.39 -0.86 2.69
C VAL A 15 -11.70 -0.02 3.93
N ARG A 16 -11.73 -0.65 5.10
CA ARG A 16 -11.84 0.08 6.37
C ARG A 16 -10.50 0.72 6.73
N ALA A 17 -10.54 1.79 7.51
CA ALA A 17 -9.34 2.48 7.99
C ALA A 17 -8.42 1.58 8.84
N ASP A 18 -8.98 0.54 9.47
CA ASP A 18 -8.28 -0.48 10.26
C ASP A 18 -7.93 -1.75 9.47
N ALA A 19 -8.12 -1.76 8.14
CA ALA A 19 -7.81 -2.91 7.29
C ALA A 19 -6.31 -3.21 7.28
N ARG A 20 -5.96 -4.49 7.10
CA ARG A 20 -4.56 -4.91 7.02
C ARG A 20 -3.99 -4.62 5.63
N MET A 21 -2.66 -4.65 5.53
CA MET A 21 -1.97 -4.34 4.28
C MET A 21 -2.34 -5.35 3.17
N GLU A 22 -2.56 -6.61 3.53
CA GLU A 22 -3.01 -7.68 2.64
C GLU A 22 -4.35 -7.33 1.98
N ASP A 23 -5.31 -6.84 2.77
CA ASP A 23 -6.64 -6.46 2.27
C ASP A 23 -6.54 -5.32 1.24
N MET A 24 -5.60 -4.38 1.45
CA MET A 24 -5.35 -3.30 0.50
C MET A 24 -4.63 -3.78 -0.76
N ILE A 25 -3.72 -4.76 -0.66
CA ILE A 25 -3.03 -5.35 -1.81
C ILE A 25 -4.03 -6.11 -2.67
N ASP A 26 -4.90 -6.92 -2.07
CA ASP A 26 -5.93 -7.68 -2.79
C ASP A 26 -6.85 -6.73 -3.57
N ARG A 27 -7.28 -5.63 -2.95
CA ARG A 27 -8.01 -4.57 -3.67
C ARG A 27 -7.15 -3.92 -4.73
N ALA A 28 -5.87 -3.65 -4.46
CA ALA A 28 -4.97 -3.03 -5.43
C ALA A 28 -4.77 -3.91 -6.67
N LEU A 29 -4.89 -5.24 -6.59
CA LEU A 29 -4.80 -6.12 -7.76
C LEU A 29 -5.97 -5.87 -8.73
N ASP A 30 -7.17 -5.76 -8.19
CA ASP A 30 -8.40 -5.62 -9.00
C ASP A 30 -8.72 -4.17 -9.40
N GLN A 31 -8.31 -3.19 -8.59
CA GLN A 31 -8.66 -1.77 -8.80
C GLN A 31 -7.48 -0.79 -8.57
N ASN A 32 -7.43 0.29 -9.37
CA ASN A 32 -6.38 1.31 -9.30
C ASN A 32 -6.50 2.26 -8.09
N PHE A 33 -7.71 2.45 -7.60
CA PHE A 33 -8.05 3.34 -6.50
C PHE A 33 -8.76 2.55 -5.43
N ILE A 34 -8.44 2.78 -4.17
CA ILE A 34 -9.04 2.08 -3.05
C ILE A 34 -9.63 3.15 -2.12
N PRO A 35 -10.96 3.32 -2.11
CA PRO A 35 -11.61 4.19 -1.15
C PRO A 35 -11.40 3.64 0.26
N VAL A 36 -11.17 4.52 1.22
CA VAL A 36 -11.04 4.18 2.64
C VAL A 36 -12.26 4.74 3.36
N VAL A 37 -12.87 3.90 4.19
CA VAL A 37 -14.02 4.27 5.02
C VAL A 37 -13.71 4.08 6.50
N ASP A 38 -14.38 4.85 7.36
CA ASP A 38 -14.34 4.66 8.81
C ASP A 38 -15.27 3.52 9.28
N ASP A 39 -15.45 3.40 10.59
CA ASP A 39 -16.35 2.44 11.24
C ASP A 39 -17.84 2.70 10.95
N GLN A 40 -18.21 3.96 10.73
CA GLN A 40 -19.57 4.39 10.34
C GLN A 40 -19.82 4.32 8.83
N LYS A 41 -18.86 3.83 8.05
CA LYS A 41 -18.86 3.77 6.57
C LYS A 41 -18.81 5.14 5.89
N ASN A 42 -18.38 6.18 6.59
CA ASN A 42 -18.08 7.46 5.97
C ASN A 42 -16.77 7.36 5.21
N PHE A 43 -16.73 7.94 4.01
CA PHE A 43 -15.52 8.00 3.22
C PHE A 43 -14.51 9.00 3.83
N ILE A 44 -13.27 8.55 4.06
CA ILE A 44 -12.21 9.36 4.66
C ILE A 44 -11.01 9.61 3.74
N GLY A 45 -10.89 8.87 2.62
CA GLY A 45 -9.77 9.07 1.71
C GLY A 45 -9.62 8.03 0.62
N ILE A 46 -8.58 8.17 -0.21
CA ILE A 46 -8.25 7.27 -1.31
C ILE A 46 -6.80 6.86 -1.22
N ILE A 47 -6.54 5.56 -1.35
CA ILE A 47 -5.21 5.00 -1.57
C ILE A 47 -5.08 4.68 -3.07
N LYS A 48 -3.98 5.09 -3.70
CA LYS A 48 -3.70 4.73 -5.10
C LYS A 48 -2.81 3.50 -5.14
N ARG A 49 -3.03 2.63 -6.13
CA ARG A 49 -2.19 1.45 -6.41
C ARG A 49 -0.70 1.79 -6.50
N LYS A 50 -0.36 2.92 -7.13
CA LYS A 50 1.03 3.39 -7.24
C LYS A 50 1.69 3.67 -5.88
N ASP A 51 0.92 4.14 -4.90
CA ASP A 51 1.44 4.50 -3.57
C ASP A 51 1.71 3.21 -2.78
N ILE A 52 0.87 2.18 -2.94
CA ILE A 52 1.10 0.84 -2.39
C ILE A 52 2.39 0.24 -2.97
N ILE A 53 2.51 0.23 -4.30
CA ILE A 53 3.70 -0.29 -4.98
C ILE A 53 4.96 0.45 -4.52
N LYS A 54 4.90 1.79 -4.46
CA LYS A 54 6.02 2.62 -4.01
C LYS A 54 6.41 2.30 -2.56
N TYR A 55 5.45 2.13 -1.66
CA TYR A 55 5.72 1.78 -0.27
C TYR A 55 6.53 0.47 -0.16
N PHE A 56 6.13 -0.56 -0.89
CA PHE A 56 6.84 -1.85 -0.88
C PHE A 56 8.22 -1.73 -1.53
N TYR A 57 8.34 -1.04 -2.65
CA TYR A 57 9.62 -0.80 -3.32
C TYR A 57 10.63 -0.09 -2.39
N ASP A 58 10.20 1.00 -1.74
CA ASP A 58 11.03 1.76 -0.81
C ASP A 58 11.40 0.94 0.43
N LYS A 59 10.49 0.06 0.90
CA LYS A 59 10.74 -0.81 2.06
C LYS A 59 11.77 -1.89 1.73
N MET A 60 11.66 -2.56 0.59
CA MET A 60 12.61 -3.59 0.15
C MET A 60 14.04 -3.01 0.02
N GLY A 61 14.19 -1.87 -0.66
CA GLY A 61 15.50 -1.23 -0.82
C GLY A 61 16.12 -0.70 0.48
N ARG A 62 15.33 -0.49 1.54
CA ARG A 62 15.85 -0.16 2.88
C ARG A 62 16.32 -1.39 3.64
N GLU A 63 15.62 -2.51 3.53
CA GLU A 63 16.01 -3.76 4.19
C GLU A 63 17.31 -4.32 3.60
N GLU A 64 17.51 -4.24 2.28
CA GLU A 64 18.78 -4.59 1.62
C GLU A 64 19.98 -3.81 2.16
N ARG A 65 19.81 -2.52 2.45
CA ARG A 65 20.88 -1.68 3.03
C ARG A 65 21.16 -2.02 4.50
N LYS A 66 20.13 -2.44 5.25
CA LYS A 66 20.30 -2.88 6.64
C LYS A 66 21.04 -4.21 6.72
N THR A 67 20.70 -5.18 5.88
CA THR A 67 21.39 -6.49 5.84
C THR A 67 22.85 -6.33 5.41
N ALA A 68 23.13 -5.51 4.39
CA ALA A 68 24.51 -5.21 3.97
C ALA A 68 25.35 -4.54 5.08
N SER A 69 24.79 -3.58 5.82
CA SER A 69 25.49 -2.92 6.93
C SER A 69 25.67 -3.80 8.17
N ALA A 70 24.75 -4.73 8.44
CA ALA A 70 24.89 -5.73 9.51
C ALA A 70 25.96 -6.78 9.20
N GLN A 71 26.07 -7.21 7.94
CA GLN A 71 27.12 -8.13 7.48
C GLN A 71 28.51 -7.50 7.60
N GLY A 72 28.65 -6.22 7.22
CA GLY A 72 29.89 -5.47 7.38
C GLY A 72 30.36 -5.34 8.83
N LYS A 73 29.44 -5.13 9.79
CA LYS A 73 29.77 -5.07 11.22
C LYS A 73 30.22 -6.40 11.81
N ARG A 74 29.66 -7.53 11.35
CA ARG A 74 30.08 -8.88 11.80
C ARG A 74 31.50 -9.24 11.37
N ILE A 75 31.92 -8.82 10.17
CA ILE A 75 33.29 -9.05 9.70
C ILE A 75 34.29 -8.27 10.56
N VAL A 76 33.99 -7.01 10.89
CA VAL A 76 34.87 -6.17 11.72
C VAL A 76 35.00 -6.70 13.15
N LEU A 77 33.93 -7.24 13.75
CA LEU A 77 33.94 -7.79 15.11
C LEU A 77 34.61 -9.17 15.22
N ALA A 78 34.65 -9.97 14.15
CA ALA A 78 35.28 -11.30 14.15
C ALA A 78 36.80 -11.25 13.86
N GLY A 79 37.33 -10.09 13.47
CA GLY A 79 38.75 -9.87 13.14
C GLY A 79 39.56 -9.15 14.22
N VAL A 80 39.02 -8.98 15.44
CA VAL A 80 39.71 -8.37 16.59
C VAL A 80 39.96 -9.41 17.67
#